data_AF-A0A6B3F9T2-F1
#
_entry.id   AF-A0A6B3F9T2-F1
#
_cell.length_a   1.000
_cell.length_b   1.000
_cell.length_c   1.000
_cell.angle_alpha   90.00
_cell.angle_beta   90.00
_cell.angle_gamma   90.00
#
_symmetry.space_group_name_H-M   'P 1'
#
loop_
_entity.id
_entity.type
_entity.pdbx_description
1 polymer ?
#
loop_
_entity_poly.entity_id
_entity_poly.type
_entity_poly.pdbx_seq_one_letter_code
_entity_poly.pdbx_strand_id
1 'polypeptide(L)'
;HTGTSRWRRRTGEYASLSAALEAAGDGDVLSIGPGTYRENLVVRQAVTLRAVDNAAGPVRIAPTDGIPLTVRGAALVQGLHIEGQDSAVPAVLVEDSAPELEGLRIMTRSAVGLEVRGGARPTVRAVTV
;
A
#
# COMPACT_ATOMS: atom_id res chain seq x y z
N HIS A 1 -27.41 17.53 22.63
CA HIS A 1 -27.92 18.27 21.45
C HIS A 1 -26.72 18.92 20.74
N THR A 2 -25.95 18.13 19.97
CA THR A 2 -26.08 17.87 18.50
C THR A 2 -25.40 18.96 17.65
N GLY A 3 -24.19 18.64 17.19
CA GLY A 3 -23.50 19.30 16.08
C GLY A 3 -22.78 18.22 15.28
N THR A 4 -23.49 17.65 14.32
CA THR A 4 -23.12 16.48 13.52
C THR A 4 -21.78 16.67 12.79
N SER A 5 -20.80 15.84 13.12
CA SER A 5 -19.57 15.66 12.36
C SER A 5 -19.96 15.41 10.90
N ARG A 6 -19.64 16.40 10.06
CA ARG A 6 -19.87 16.41 8.63
C ARG A 6 -18.96 15.36 8.00
N TRP A 7 -19.36 14.10 8.09
CA TRP A 7 -18.83 12.99 7.31
C TRP A 7 -19.15 13.23 5.83
N ARG A 8 -18.45 14.17 5.21
CA ARG A 8 -18.28 14.14 3.76
C ARG A 8 -17.23 13.07 3.51
N ARG A 9 -17.68 11.82 3.39
CA ARG A 9 -16.92 10.80 2.66
C ARG A 9 -16.66 11.39 1.28
N ARG A 10 -15.47 11.96 1.08
CA ARG A 10 -15.04 12.45 -0.22
C ARG A 10 -14.65 11.21 -1.01
N THR A 11 -15.62 10.50 -1.55
CA THR A 11 -15.37 9.44 -2.53
C THR A 11 -14.89 10.13 -3.80
N GLY A 12 -13.60 10.48 -3.82
CA GLY A 12 -12.91 10.92 -5.03
C GLY A 12 -12.49 9.68 -5.81
N GLU A 13 -12.77 9.67 -7.10
CA GLU A 13 -12.05 8.79 -8.02
C GLU A 13 -10.74 9.48 -8.38
N TYR A 14 -9.63 8.75 -8.26
CA TYR A 14 -8.30 9.25 -8.53
C TYR A 14 -7.71 8.50 -9.72
N ALA A 15 -7.00 9.23 -10.59
CA ALA A 15 -6.34 8.65 -11.77
C ALA A 15 -5.11 7.78 -11.41
N SER A 16 -4.57 7.90 -10.19
CA SER A 16 -3.46 7.11 -9.68
C SER A 16 -3.57 6.89 -8.17
N LEU A 17 -2.86 5.87 -7.66
CA LEU A 17 -2.79 5.60 -6.23
C LEU A 17 -2.00 6.66 -5.50
N SER A 18 -0.95 7.19 -6.12
CA SER A 18 -0.18 8.32 -5.56
C SER A 18 -1.08 9.54 -5.35
N ALA A 19 -1.93 9.90 -6.32
CA ALA A 19 -2.85 11.03 -6.17
C ALA A 19 -3.89 10.80 -5.05
N ALA A 20 -4.36 9.55 -4.90
CA ALA A 20 -5.26 9.19 -3.81
C ALA A 20 -4.57 9.32 -2.44
N LEU A 21 -3.33 8.85 -2.31
CA LEU A 21 -2.55 8.96 -1.07
C LEU A 21 -2.22 10.41 -0.70
N GLU A 22 -1.85 11.25 -1.68
CA GLU A 22 -1.58 12.67 -1.43
C GLU A 22 -2.83 13.42 -0.95
N ALA A 23 -4.02 13.00 -1.37
CA ALA A 23 -5.28 13.59 -0.93
C ALA A 23 -5.82 12.98 0.38
N ALA A 24 -5.28 11.86 0.83
CA ALA A 24 -5.74 11.14 2.00
C ALA A 24 -5.19 11.77 3.29
N GLY A 25 -6.05 11.85 4.31
CA GLY A 25 -5.67 12.15 5.67
C GLY A 25 -5.48 10.87 6.51
N ASP A 26 -4.92 11.02 7.69
CA ASP A 26 -4.83 9.93 8.65
C ASP A 26 -6.23 9.40 9.01
N GLY A 27 -6.35 8.07 9.07
CA GLY A 27 -7.60 7.35 9.30
C GLY A 27 -8.45 7.13 8.04
N ASP A 28 -8.07 7.69 6.88
CA ASP A 28 -8.80 7.45 5.64
C ASP A 28 -8.65 6.01 5.14
N VAL A 29 -9.64 5.59 4.36
CA VAL A 29 -9.70 4.25 3.78
C VAL A 29 -9.72 4.34 2.25
N LEU A 30 -8.66 3.86 1.63
CA LEU A 30 -8.49 3.79 0.18
C LEU A 30 -8.85 2.38 -0.29
N SER A 31 -9.89 2.30 -1.12
CA SER A 31 -10.35 1.04 -1.72
C SER A 31 -9.83 0.98 -3.15
N ILE A 32 -9.00 0.00 -3.47
CA ILE A 32 -8.36 -0.10 -4.78
C ILE A 32 -9.09 -1.14 -5.62
N GLY A 33 -9.56 -0.73 -6.80
CA GLY A 33 -10.15 -1.62 -7.77
C GLY A 33 -9.10 -2.52 -8.45
N PRO A 34 -9.51 -3.67 -9.00
CA PRO A 34 -8.63 -4.57 -9.73
C PRO A 34 -7.93 -3.85 -10.87
N GLY A 35 -6.65 -4.15 -11.08
CA GLY A 35 -5.84 -3.45 -12.06
C GLY A 35 -4.35 -3.61 -11.84
N THR A 36 -3.56 -3.16 -12.82
CA THR A 36 -2.10 -3.09 -12.70
C THR A 36 -1.68 -1.62 -12.65
N TYR A 37 -1.12 -1.23 -11.52
CA TYR A 37 -0.65 0.11 -11.22
C TYR A 37 0.86 0.15 -11.41
N ARG A 38 1.32 0.85 -12.46
CA ARG A 38 2.73 0.98 -12.83
C ARG A 38 3.35 2.22 -12.18
N GLU A 39 3.30 2.28 -10.86
CA GLU A 39 3.84 3.39 -10.07
C GLU A 39 4.51 2.86 -8.80
N ASN A 40 5.53 3.57 -8.32
CA ASN A 40 6.16 3.30 -7.03
C ASN A 40 5.32 3.96 -5.93
N LEU A 41 4.75 3.15 -5.03
CA LEU A 41 3.83 3.63 -4.02
C LEU A 41 4.57 3.98 -2.72
N VAL A 42 4.37 5.20 -2.22
CA VAL A 42 4.92 5.62 -0.91
C VAL A 42 3.77 5.99 0.02
N VAL A 43 3.54 5.16 1.04
CA VAL A 43 2.47 5.38 2.04
C VAL A 43 3.06 6.07 3.25
N ARG A 44 2.75 7.36 3.45
CA ARG A 44 3.24 8.16 4.58
C ARG A 44 2.19 8.33 5.68
N GLN A 45 0.93 8.28 5.31
CA GLN A 45 -0.23 8.52 6.15
C GLN A 45 -0.61 7.25 6.91
N ALA A 46 -1.26 7.41 8.06
CA ALA A 46 -1.88 6.32 8.82
C ALA A 46 -3.24 5.92 8.20
N VAL A 47 -3.20 5.36 6.99
CA VAL A 47 -4.38 4.99 6.19
C VAL A 47 -4.62 3.49 6.15
N THR A 48 -5.84 3.10 5.78
CA THR A 48 -6.13 1.73 5.34
C THR A 48 -6.12 1.66 3.83
N LEU A 49 -5.17 0.93 3.27
CA LEU A 49 -5.03 0.67 1.84
C LEU A 49 -5.45 -0.77 1.54
N ARG A 50 -6.62 -0.97 0.93
CA ARG A 50 -7.16 -2.32 0.71
C ARG A 50 -7.53 -2.59 -0.75
N ALA A 51 -7.15 -3.76 -1.26
CA ALA A 51 -7.73 -4.30 -2.47
C ALA A 51 -9.23 -4.55 -2.27
N VAL A 52 -10.03 -4.18 -3.26
CA VAL A 52 -11.42 -4.64 -3.33
C VAL A 52 -11.41 -6.06 -3.86
N ASP A 53 -11.80 -7.01 -3.01
CA ASP A 53 -12.00 -8.40 -3.43
C ASP A 53 -13.20 -8.47 -4.39
N ASN A 54 -12.93 -8.83 -5.64
CA ASN A 54 -13.94 -9.09 -6.65
C ASN A 54 -13.44 -10.05 -7.73
N ALA A 55 -14.38 -10.59 -8.50
CA ALA A 55 -14.09 -11.57 -9.55
C ALA A 55 -13.27 -11.01 -10.74
N ALA A 56 -13.02 -9.69 -10.80
CA ALA A 56 -12.31 -9.06 -11.91
C ALA A 56 -10.77 -9.11 -11.78
N GLY A 57 -10.25 -9.64 -10.66
CA GLY A 57 -8.83 -9.99 -10.52
C GLY A 57 -8.11 -9.22 -9.41
N PRO A 58 -6.77 -9.38 -9.30
CA PRO A 58 -6.01 -8.77 -8.22
C PRO A 58 -5.68 -7.30 -8.48
N VAL A 59 -5.34 -6.60 -7.40
CA VAL A 59 -4.68 -5.29 -7.43
C VAL A 59 -3.17 -5.50 -7.45
N ARG A 60 -2.52 -5.19 -8.58
CA ARG A 60 -1.08 -5.36 -8.77
C ARG A 60 -0.36 -4.01 -8.73
N ILE A 61 0.63 -3.89 -7.85
CA ILE A 61 1.61 -2.79 -7.85
C ILE A 61 2.85 -3.31 -8.55
N ALA A 62 3.09 -2.83 -9.77
CA ALA A 62 4.09 -3.39 -10.68
C ALA A 62 4.79 -2.27 -11.47
N PRO A 63 5.56 -1.39 -10.81
CA PRO A 63 6.39 -0.43 -11.53
C PRO A 63 7.44 -1.17 -12.37
N THR A 64 7.94 -0.49 -13.40
CA THR A 64 9.00 -1.06 -14.27
C THR A 64 10.38 -1.00 -13.62
N ASP A 65 10.56 -0.18 -12.59
CA ASP A 65 11.83 0.05 -11.89
C ASP A 65 11.58 0.56 -10.46
N GLY A 66 12.60 0.49 -9.59
CA GLY A 66 12.53 0.96 -8.20
C GLY A 66 11.67 0.10 -7.28
N ILE A 67 11.39 0.61 -6.08
CA ILE A 67 10.66 -0.08 -5.01
C ILE A 67 9.14 0.03 -5.27
N PRO A 68 8.40 -1.08 -5.50
CA PRO A 68 6.95 -1.08 -5.65
C PRO A 68 6.18 -0.46 -4.49
N LEU A 69 6.52 -0.81 -3.24
CA LEU A 69 5.82 -0.34 -2.05
C LEU A 69 6.81 0.09 -0.97
N THR A 70 6.79 1.37 -0.61
CA THR A 70 7.47 1.93 0.55
C THR A 70 6.45 2.37 1.59
N VAL A 71 6.58 1.91 2.83
CA VAL A 71 5.68 2.26 3.94
C VAL A 71 6.46 3.01 5.02
N ARG A 72 6.04 4.25 5.28
CA ARG A 72 6.60 5.17 6.28
C ARG A 72 5.55 5.69 7.27
N GLY A 73 4.28 5.35 7.06
CA GLY A 73 3.17 5.62 7.97
C GLY A 73 2.72 4.38 8.74
N ALA A 74 1.95 4.58 9.81
CA ALA A 74 1.27 3.51 10.54
C ALA A 74 0.03 3.01 9.76
N ALA A 75 0.27 2.54 8.53
CA ALA A 75 -0.77 2.12 7.61
C ALA A 75 -1.15 0.65 7.79
N LEU A 76 -2.40 0.33 7.45
CA LEU A 76 -2.86 -1.04 7.21
C LEU A 76 -2.88 -1.28 5.70
N VAL A 77 -2.09 -2.24 5.20
CA VAL A 77 -2.01 -2.58 3.77
C VAL A 77 -2.50 -4.02 3.57
N GLN A 78 -3.57 -4.18 2.78
CA GLN A 78 -4.32 -5.43 2.69
C GLN A 78 -4.53 -5.91 1.26
N GLY A 79 -4.22 -7.18 1.02
CA GLY A 79 -4.65 -7.92 -0.18
C GLY A 79 -4.01 -7.47 -1.50
N LEU A 80 -2.90 -6.73 -1.45
CA LEU A 80 -2.21 -6.27 -2.66
C LEU A 80 -1.24 -7.33 -3.19
N HIS A 81 -1.12 -7.39 -4.51
CA HIS A 81 -0.06 -8.12 -5.19
C HIS A 81 1.07 -7.15 -5.50
N ILE A 82 2.28 -7.47 -5.06
CA ILE A 82 3.47 -6.63 -5.22
C ILE A 82 4.42 -7.31 -6.20
N GLU A 83 4.73 -6.65 -7.31
CA GLU A 83 5.62 -7.17 -8.35
C GLU A 83 6.87 -6.30 -8.50
N GLY A 84 7.95 -6.67 -7.81
CA GLY A 84 9.25 -6.00 -7.91
C GLY A 84 10.13 -6.61 -8.99
N GLN A 85 10.72 -5.80 -9.86
CA GLN A 85 11.60 -6.25 -10.95
C GLN A 85 13.03 -5.68 -10.87
N ASP A 86 13.24 -4.59 -10.13
CA ASP A 86 14.55 -3.96 -9.95
C ASP A 86 15.38 -4.75 -8.92
N SER A 87 16.47 -5.37 -9.39
CA SER A 87 17.35 -6.24 -8.60
C SER A 87 18.32 -5.49 -7.67
N ALA A 88 18.33 -4.15 -7.70
CA ALA A 88 19.17 -3.33 -6.83
C ALA A 88 18.46 -2.87 -5.54
N VAL A 89 17.13 -3.07 -5.46
CA VAL A 89 16.28 -2.53 -4.38
C VAL A 89 15.34 -3.61 -3.83
N PRO A 90 14.67 -3.41 -2.68
CA PRO A 90 13.64 -4.34 -2.20
C PRO A 90 12.29 -4.18 -2.93
N ALA A 91 11.45 -5.21 -2.90
CA ALA A 91 10.08 -5.13 -3.43
C ALA A 91 9.11 -4.40 -2.48
N VAL A 92 9.29 -4.59 -1.17
CA VAL A 92 8.59 -3.84 -0.13
C VAL A 92 9.62 -3.31 0.87
N LEU A 93 9.56 -2.02 1.16
CA LEU A 93 10.41 -1.35 2.13
C LEU A 93 9.55 -0.75 3.25
N VAL A 94 9.87 -1.09 4.51
CA VAL A 94 9.29 -0.46 5.69
C VAL A 94 10.38 0.32 6.42
N GLU A 95 10.15 1.62 6.61
CA GLU A 95 11.10 2.53 7.26
C GLU A 95 10.41 3.28 8.40
N ASP A 96 11.06 3.30 9.57
CA ASP A 96 10.72 4.12 10.75
C ASP A 96 9.22 4.18 11.11
N SER A 97 8.50 3.07 10.90
CA SER A 97 7.05 2.98 11.07
C SER A 97 6.61 1.62 11.60
N ALA A 98 5.38 1.53 12.09
CA ALA A 98 4.79 0.29 12.60
C ALA A 98 3.49 -0.06 11.83
N PRO A 99 3.58 -0.40 10.54
CA PRO A 99 2.40 -0.75 9.74
C PRO A 99 1.94 -2.18 9.99
N GLU A 100 0.73 -2.48 9.54
CA GLU A 100 0.19 -3.83 9.43
C GLU A 100 0.15 -4.24 7.96
N LEU A 101 0.87 -5.31 7.61
CA LEU A 101 0.89 -5.90 6.28
C LEU A 101 0.13 -7.22 6.32
N GLU A 102 -1.00 -7.29 5.62
CA GLU A 102 -1.90 -8.44 5.67
C GLU A 102 -2.28 -8.96 4.29
N GLY A 103 -2.13 -10.27 4.08
CA GLY A 103 -2.59 -10.91 2.85
C GLY A 103 -1.86 -10.45 1.60
N LEU A 104 -0.64 -9.91 1.72
CA LEU A 104 0.14 -9.48 0.56
C LEU A 104 0.74 -10.67 -0.17
N ARG A 105 0.69 -10.62 -1.51
CA ARG A 105 1.42 -11.54 -2.37
C ARG A 105 2.57 -10.82 -3.03
N ILE A 106 3.79 -11.07 -2.59
CA ILE A 106 5.01 -10.50 -3.16
C ILE A 106 5.55 -11.50 -4.19
N MET A 107 5.73 -11.07 -5.43
CA MET A 107 6.29 -11.85 -6.53
C MET A 107 7.43 -11.03 -7.12
N THR A 108 8.69 -11.43 -6.94
CA THR A 108 9.78 -10.49 -7.23
C THR A 108 11.08 -11.08 -7.74
N ARG A 109 11.81 -10.25 -8.51
CA ARG A 109 13.22 -10.41 -8.87
C ARG A 109 14.12 -9.37 -8.17
N SER A 110 13.55 -8.61 -7.25
CA SER A 110 14.25 -7.61 -6.45
C SER A 110 15.26 -8.23 -5.51
N ALA A 111 16.17 -7.40 -4.98
CA ALA A 111 17.23 -7.87 -4.08
C ALA A 111 16.65 -8.58 -2.84
N VAL A 112 15.52 -8.09 -2.34
CA VAL A 112 14.81 -8.59 -1.15
C VAL A 112 13.30 -8.48 -1.38
N GLY A 113 12.51 -9.45 -0.91
CA GLY A 113 11.05 -9.38 -0.96
C GLY A 113 10.45 -8.32 -0.02
N LEU A 114 10.83 -8.35 1.25
CA LEU A 114 10.43 -7.37 2.26
C LEU A 114 11.65 -6.98 3.09
N GLU A 115 11.98 -5.69 3.11
CA GLU A 115 13.05 -5.12 3.89
C GLU A 115 12.50 -4.18 4.97
N VAL A 116 13.01 -4.33 6.19
CA VAL A 116 12.63 -3.52 7.37
C VAL A 116 13.86 -2.76 7.85
N ARG A 117 13.79 -1.43 7.87
CA ARG A 117 14.92 -0.55 8.20
C ARG A 117 14.61 0.41 9.35
N GLY A 118 15.68 0.90 9.99
CA GLY A 118 15.59 1.88 11.07
C GLY A 118 14.84 1.34 12.29
N GLY A 119 14.01 2.17 12.89
CA GLY A 119 13.18 1.82 14.05
C GLY A 119 11.89 1.07 13.72
N ALA A 120 11.73 0.59 12.47
CA ALA A 120 10.47 0.01 12.01
C ALA A 120 10.07 -1.27 12.76
N ARG A 121 8.76 -1.44 12.96
CA ARG A 121 8.15 -2.56 13.69
C ARG A 121 6.86 -3.05 13.00
N PRO A 122 6.93 -3.57 11.77
CA PRO A 122 5.74 -4.03 11.07
C PRO A 122 5.17 -5.29 11.72
N THR A 123 3.83 -5.41 11.72
CA THR A 123 3.17 -6.70 11.88
C THR A 123 2.96 -7.30 10.49
N VAL A 124 3.38 -8.55 10.28
CA VAL A 124 3.27 -9.24 8.99
C VAL A 124 2.42 -10.49 9.17
N ARG A 125 1.29 -10.57 8.47
CA ARG A 125 0.32 -11.67 8.59
C ARG A 125 -0.14 -12.14 7.22
N ALA A 126 -0.17 -13.46 7.00
CA ALA A 126 -0.63 -14.06 5.75
C ALA A 126 0.05 -13.49 4.49
N VAL A 127 1.31 -13.07 4.60
CA VAL A 127 2.13 -12.57 3.49
C VAL A 127 2.91 -13.72 2.87
N THR A 128 2.93 -13.80 1.54
CA THR A 128 3.76 -14.74 0.78
C THR A 128 4.82 -13.97 0.00
N VAL A 129 6.04 -14.51 -0.05
CA VAL A 129 7.18 -14.00 -0.85
C VAL A 129 7.67 -15.11 -1.76
#